data_AF-A0A962E3D6-F1
#
_entry.id   AF-A0A962E3D6-F1
#
_cell.length_a   1.000
_cell.length_b   1.000
_cell.length_c   1.000
_cell.angle_alpha   90.00
_cell.angle_beta   90.00
_cell.angle_gamma   90.00
#
_symmetry.space_group_name_H-M   'P 1'
#
loop_
_entity.id
_entity.type
_entity.pdbx_description
1 polymer ?
#
loop_
_entity_poly.entity_id
_entity_poly.type
_entity_poly.pdbx_seq_one_letter_code
_entity_poly.pdbx_strand_id
1 'polypeptide(L)'
;MKSSFYKKSALILALGLSSSSFADEAVLKGDALFGNMTARQIGPAVMSGRINDIEVHPQNSKVMYIGSAGGGVWRSQNGGASFDPIFDDHVQSIGVVKVDPVQPDKTIWVGTGETWTRNSVSTGDGLFRSDDGGTNWKRVGFENSERIAGIEINPKNRNELYVCVLGALWSDSDERGIYKSTDDGSSWEKVLYIDKKTGCSDVIMDPSDSSVLYASMWEFRRTGWSFNSGGNNSALYKSVDSGKTWNKIHNGFPEGKLGRIAVAVAPSDSNIVYAVLETEKDSEKGLYR
;
A
#
# COMPACT_ATOMS: atom_id res chain seq x y z
N MET A 1 -13.66 23.28 91.92
CA MET A 1 -12.66 24.28 91.48
C MET A 1 -11.30 23.58 91.47
N LYS A 2 -10.52 23.70 90.39
CA LYS A 2 -9.34 22.88 89.96
C LYS A 2 -9.76 21.59 89.20
N SER A 3 -9.88 21.61 87.87
CA SER A 3 -8.87 21.62 86.79
C SER A 3 -8.28 20.23 86.50
N SER A 4 -8.66 19.65 85.36
CA SER A 4 -7.81 18.70 84.63
C SER A 4 -7.96 18.97 83.14
N PHE A 5 -6.83 19.25 82.51
CA PHE A 5 -6.65 19.68 81.14
C PHE A 5 -6.82 18.51 80.17
N TYR A 6 -7.77 18.61 79.24
CA TYR A 6 -7.75 17.80 78.02
C TYR A 6 -6.79 18.45 77.02
N LYS A 7 -5.61 17.86 76.84
CA LYS A 7 -4.73 18.15 75.69
C LYS A 7 -5.40 17.58 74.43
N LYS A 8 -5.91 18.44 73.56
CA LYS A 8 -6.25 18.06 72.17
C LYS A 8 -4.93 18.00 71.39
N SER A 9 -4.46 16.80 71.08
CA SER A 9 -3.39 16.60 70.10
C SER A 9 -3.93 16.92 68.71
N ALA A 10 -3.44 18.00 68.09
CA ALA A 10 -3.66 18.27 66.68
C ALA A 10 -2.74 17.37 65.85
N LEU A 11 -3.30 16.38 65.17
CA LEU A 11 -2.59 15.55 64.20
C LEU A 11 -2.43 16.38 62.92
N ILE A 12 -1.23 16.90 62.65
CA ILE A 12 -0.92 17.54 61.37
C ILE A 12 -0.73 16.40 60.35
N LEU A 13 -1.72 16.21 59.48
CA LEU A 13 -1.63 15.30 58.34
C LEU A 13 -0.78 16.00 57.27
N ALA A 14 0.51 15.65 57.20
CA ALA A 14 1.37 16.08 56.10
C ALA A 14 0.93 15.33 54.83
N LEU A 15 0.18 16.00 53.94
CA LEU A 15 0.00 15.52 52.57
C LEU A 15 1.36 15.62 51.86
N GLY A 16 2.06 14.49 51.76
CA GLY A 16 3.19 14.35 50.86
C GLY A 16 2.70 14.45 49.42
N LEU A 17 2.86 15.61 48.80
CA LEU A 17 2.85 15.76 47.35
C LEU A 17 4.00 14.91 46.79
N SER A 18 3.68 13.71 46.33
CA SER A 18 4.60 12.90 45.53
C SER A 18 4.66 13.53 44.15
N SER A 19 5.66 14.38 43.91
CA SER A 19 6.02 14.78 42.56
C SER A 19 6.55 13.54 41.83
N SER A 20 5.70 12.92 41.02
CA SER A 20 6.13 11.95 40.03
C SER A 20 6.98 12.69 39.00
N SER A 21 8.31 12.70 39.20
CA SER A 21 9.21 13.06 38.12
C SER A 21 9.08 11.95 37.08
N PHE A 22 8.33 12.19 36.01
CA PHE A 22 8.51 11.42 34.79
C PHE A 22 9.95 11.66 34.37
N ALA A 23 10.81 10.66 34.58
CA ALA A 23 12.13 10.68 33.98
C ALA A 23 11.91 10.78 32.47
N ASP A 24 12.48 11.81 31.83
CA ASP A 24 12.55 11.86 30.37
C ASP A 24 13.12 10.53 29.92
N GLU A 25 12.31 9.76 29.21
CA GLU A 25 12.75 8.52 28.59
C GLU A 25 13.87 8.93 27.62
N ALA A 26 15.10 8.51 27.92
CA ALA A 26 16.25 8.85 27.09
C ALA A 26 16.02 8.22 25.71
N VAL A 27 15.47 9.00 24.78
CA VAL A 27 15.30 8.59 23.39
C VAL A 27 16.71 8.44 22.83
N LEU A 28 17.18 7.20 22.77
CA LEU A 28 18.46 6.85 22.19
C LEU A 28 18.39 7.12 20.69
N LYS A 29 18.87 8.29 20.28
CA LYS A 29 19.06 8.61 18.87
C LYS A 29 20.26 7.82 18.35
N GLY A 30 20.05 7.00 17.33
CA GLY A 30 21.09 6.16 16.73
C GLY A 30 22.37 6.94 16.41
N ASP A 31 22.23 8.14 15.85
CA ASP A 31 23.36 9.03 15.51
C ASP A 31 24.23 9.38 16.73
N ALA A 32 23.63 9.54 17.91
CA ALA A 32 24.36 9.85 19.13
C ALA A 32 25.14 8.64 19.69
N LEU A 33 24.69 7.42 19.39
CA LEU A 33 25.31 6.17 19.85
C LEU A 33 26.35 5.64 18.85
N PHE A 34 26.10 5.80 17.56
CA PHE A 34 26.88 5.18 16.50
C PHE A 34 27.69 6.19 15.67
N GLY A 35 27.47 7.50 15.85
CA GLY A 35 28.20 8.55 15.15
C GLY A 35 28.12 8.38 13.64
N ASN A 36 29.29 8.24 13.01
CA ASN A 36 29.40 8.05 11.55
C ASN A 36 29.47 6.58 11.12
N MET A 37 29.21 5.62 12.02
CA MET A 37 29.16 4.21 11.62
C MET A 37 27.96 3.97 10.72
N THR A 38 28.22 3.37 9.55
CA THR A 38 27.18 2.99 8.60
C THR A 38 27.00 1.48 8.55
N ALA A 39 25.76 1.04 8.39
CA ALA A 39 25.47 -0.36 8.09
C ALA A 39 26.05 -0.68 6.69
N ARG A 40 26.73 -1.82 6.56
CA ARG A 40 27.17 -2.32 5.25
C ARG A 40 26.41 -3.60 4.90
N GLN A 41 25.96 -3.67 3.65
CA GLN A 41 25.43 -4.91 3.07
C GLN A 41 26.53 -5.98 3.10
N ILE A 42 26.24 -7.13 3.72
CA ILE A 42 27.12 -8.32 3.70
C ILE A 42 26.63 -9.40 2.72
N GLY A 43 25.62 -9.05 1.91
CA GLY A 43 24.91 -9.97 1.05
C GLY A 43 23.91 -10.84 1.82
N PRO A 44 23.02 -11.54 1.10
CA PRO A 44 22.11 -12.49 1.71
C PRO A 44 22.90 -13.73 2.17
N ALA A 45 22.73 -14.13 3.45
CA ALA A 45 23.26 -15.40 3.95
C ALA A 45 22.39 -16.61 3.54
N VAL A 46 21.12 -16.37 3.14
CA VAL A 46 20.08 -17.37 2.78
C VAL A 46 19.06 -16.75 1.78
N MET A 47 17.87 -17.36 1.61
CA MET A 47 16.74 -16.85 0.82
C MET A 47 16.56 -15.32 0.87
N SER A 48 16.39 -14.71 -0.31
CA SER A 48 16.02 -13.30 -0.46
C SER A 48 14.59 -13.03 0.05
N GLY A 49 14.28 -11.76 0.35
CA GLY A 49 12.93 -11.31 0.66
C GLY A 49 11.97 -11.38 -0.53
N ARG A 50 10.67 -11.21 -0.25
CA ARG A 50 9.62 -11.15 -1.29
C ARG A 50 9.65 -9.81 -1.99
N ILE A 51 9.62 -9.84 -3.32
CA ILE A 51 9.38 -8.67 -4.15
C ILE A 51 7.88 -8.57 -4.40
N ASN A 52 7.31 -7.42 -4.08
CA ASN A 52 5.90 -7.16 -4.31
C ASN A 52 5.67 -6.57 -5.71
N ASP A 53 6.61 -5.73 -6.17
CA ASP A 53 6.48 -5.02 -7.44
C ASP A 53 7.82 -4.74 -8.12
N ILE A 54 7.81 -4.67 -9.45
CA ILE A 54 8.94 -4.31 -10.31
C ILE A 54 8.43 -3.35 -11.38
N GLU A 55 8.97 -2.14 -11.37
CA GLU A 55 8.61 -1.09 -12.32
C GLU A 55 9.83 -0.69 -13.15
N VAL A 56 9.66 -0.51 -14.46
CA VAL A 56 10.76 -0.22 -15.39
C VAL A 56 10.54 1.16 -16.01
N HIS A 57 11.62 1.95 -16.12
CA HIS A 57 11.55 3.24 -16.77
C HIS A 57 11.14 3.07 -18.25
N PRO A 58 10.10 3.78 -18.74
CA PRO A 58 9.45 3.49 -20.01
C PRO A 58 10.34 3.68 -21.24
N GLN A 59 11.37 4.53 -21.16
CA GLN A 59 12.33 4.75 -22.26
C GLN A 59 13.76 4.26 -21.97
N ASN A 60 14.01 3.65 -20.81
CA ASN A 60 15.36 3.22 -20.43
C ASN A 60 15.30 1.95 -19.58
N SER A 61 15.38 0.80 -20.23
CA SER A 61 15.29 -0.52 -19.57
C SER A 61 16.43 -0.83 -18.59
N LYS A 62 17.45 0.04 -18.50
CA LYS A 62 18.50 -0.09 -17.47
C LYS A 62 18.06 0.48 -16.12
N VAL A 63 17.07 1.38 -16.12
CA VAL A 63 16.53 1.99 -14.92
C VAL A 63 15.27 1.22 -14.51
N MET A 64 15.31 0.64 -13.32
CA MET A 64 14.19 -0.11 -12.78
C MET A 64 14.11 0.05 -11.26
N TYR A 65 12.92 -0.13 -10.74
CA TYR A 65 12.58 0.05 -9.34
C TYR A 65 11.97 -1.24 -8.80
N ILE A 66 12.33 -1.58 -7.57
CA ILE A 66 11.87 -2.79 -6.89
C ILE A 66 11.16 -2.36 -5.62
N GLY A 67 9.88 -2.69 -5.52
CA GLY A 67 9.10 -2.58 -4.29
C GLY A 67 9.16 -3.90 -3.53
N SER A 68 9.81 -3.93 -2.37
CA SER A 68 9.91 -5.14 -1.56
C SER A 68 8.81 -5.21 -0.49
N ALA A 69 8.37 -6.42 -0.15
CA ALA A 69 7.30 -6.64 0.83
C ALA A 69 7.61 -6.06 2.24
N GLY A 70 8.90 -5.96 2.60
CA GLY A 70 9.35 -5.54 3.93
C GLY A 70 10.81 -5.08 3.95
N GLY A 71 11.28 -4.38 2.92
CA GLY A 71 12.64 -3.87 2.82
C GLY A 71 12.76 -2.62 1.94
N GLY A 72 11.69 -1.84 1.80
CA GLY A 72 11.71 -0.56 1.11
C GLY A 72 11.75 -0.66 -0.42
N VAL A 73 12.12 0.47 -1.04
CA VAL A 73 12.21 0.66 -2.49
C VAL A 73 13.68 0.75 -2.91
N TRP A 74 14.02 0.00 -3.95
CA TRP A 74 15.36 -0.08 -4.50
C TRP A 74 15.36 0.38 -5.94
N ARG A 75 16.44 1.04 -6.38
CA ARG A 75 16.62 1.50 -7.75
C ARG A 75 17.88 0.90 -8.34
N SER A 76 17.77 0.37 -9.56
CA SER A 76 18.92 0.05 -10.40
C SER A 76 19.02 1.05 -11.54
N GLN A 77 20.26 1.32 -11.98
CA GLN A 77 20.57 2.13 -13.16
C GLN A 77 21.37 1.35 -14.22
N ASN A 78 21.61 0.06 -13.99
CA ASN A 78 22.46 -0.79 -14.81
C ASN A 78 21.79 -2.12 -15.17
N GLY A 79 20.46 -2.12 -15.30
CA GLY A 79 19.69 -3.29 -15.74
C GLY A 79 19.63 -4.40 -14.69
N GLY A 80 19.63 -4.03 -13.41
CA GLY A 80 19.51 -4.97 -12.29
C GLY A 80 20.82 -5.62 -11.84
N ALA A 81 21.97 -5.16 -12.33
CA ALA A 81 23.27 -5.67 -11.87
C ALA A 81 23.61 -5.20 -10.44
N SER A 82 23.17 -3.99 -10.07
CA SER A 82 23.22 -3.48 -8.69
C SER A 82 22.01 -2.62 -8.38
N PHE A 83 21.72 -2.46 -7.09
CA PHE A 83 20.59 -1.70 -6.57
C PHE A 83 21.02 -0.81 -5.40
N ASP A 84 20.54 0.43 -5.40
CA ASP A 84 20.66 1.38 -4.29
C ASP A 84 19.29 1.52 -3.60
N PRO A 85 19.23 1.50 -2.26
CA PRO A 85 17.99 1.83 -1.57
C PRO A 85 17.70 3.33 -1.73
N ILE A 86 16.43 3.68 -1.94
CA ILE A 86 16.00 5.08 -2.14
C ILE A 86 14.86 5.49 -1.19
N PHE A 87 14.51 4.64 -0.21
CA PHE A 87 13.33 4.83 0.65
C PHE A 87 13.57 4.37 2.11
N ASP A 88 14.84 4.39 2.57
CA ASP A 88 15.25 3.84 3.87
C ASP A 88 14.68 4.60 5.08
N ASP A 89 14.38 5.89 4.92
CA ASP A 89 13.84 6.74 5.99
C ASP A 89 12.30 6.66 6.15
N HIS A 90 11.66 5.74 5.42
CA HIS A 90 10.20 5.59 5.37
C HIS A 90 9.77 4.15 5.70
N VAL A 91 8.45 3.90 5.67
CA VAL A 91 7.91 2.55 5.94
C VAL A 91 8.44 1.54 4.92
N GLN A 92 8.94 0.42 5.42
CA GLN A 92 9.63 -0.58 4.60
C GLN A 92 8.70 -1.57 3.91
N SER A 93 7.40 -1.56 4.24
CA SER A 93 6.41 -2.42 3.58
C SER A 93 5.90 -1.73 2.33
N ILE A 94 6.17 -2.29 1.15
CA ILE A 94 5.80 -1.70 -0.14
C ILE A 94 4.73 -2.55 -0.83
N GLY A 95 3.71 -1.87 -1.36
CA GLY A 95 2.62 -2.45 -2.14
C GLY A 95 2.76 -2.20 -3.63
N VAL A 96 3.25 -1.04 -4.06
CA VAL A 96 3.43 -0.72 -5.48
C VAL A 96 4.42 0.43 -5.65
N VAL A 97 5.20 0.39 -6.73
CA VAL A 97 6.04 1.49 -7.21
C VAL A 97 5.58 1.83 -8.62
N LYS A 98 5.30 3.10 -8.89
CA LYS A 98 4.89 3.55 -10.22
C LYS A 98 5.74 4.72 -10.68
N VAL A 99 6.31 4.61 -11.87
CA VAL A 99 7.05 5.71 -12.49
C VAL A 99 6.06 6.52 -13.32
N ASP A 100 6.14 7.86 -13.22
CA ASP A 100 5.32 8.74 -14.05
C ASP A 100 5.71 8.56 -15.53
N PRO A 101 4.80 8.09 -16.41
CA PRO A 101 5.14 7.85 -17.82
C PRO A 101 5.45 9.14 -18.59
N VAL A 102 5.04 10.31 -18.08
CA VAL A 102 5.27 11.63 -18.67
C VAL A 102 6.56 12.25 -18.14
N GLN A 103 6.90 12.04 -16.86
CA GLN A 103 8.12 12.55 -16.22
C GLN A 103 8.95 11.45 -15.52
N PRO A 104 9.40 10.43 -16.25
CA PRO A 104 9.91 9.19 -15.65
C PRO A 104 11.27 9.30 -14.96
N ASP A 105 12.06 10.34 -15.27
CA ASP A 105 13.33 10.64 -14.60
C ASP A 105 13.14 11.38 -13.26
N LYS A 106 11.93 11.89 -12.97
CA LYS A 106 11.68 12.79 -11.84
C LYS A 106 10.63 12.25 -10.89
N THR A 107 9.47 11.89 -11.42
CA THR A 107 8.29 11.60 -10.60
C THR A 107 8.11 10.12 -10.41
N ILE A 108 8.15 9.70 -9.15
CA ILE A 108 7.95 8.30 -8.73
C ILE A 108 6.92 8.30 -7.61
N TRP A 109 5.99 7.36 -7.68
CA TRP A 109 4.97 7.13 -6.66
C TRP A 109 5.22 5.80 -5.97
N VAL A 110 4.99 5.76 -4.66
CA VAL A 110 5.13 4.56 -3.84
C VAL A 110 3.88 4.41 -3.00
N GLY A 111 3.10 3.37 -3.33
CA GLY A 111 2.03 2.89 -2.48
C GLY A 111 2.58 1.92 -1.46
N THR A 112 2.40 2.21 -0.17
CA THR A 112 2.97 1.39 0.90
C THR A 112 1.99 0.31 1.37
N GLY A 113 2.52 -0.72 2.01
CA GLY A 113 1.81 -1.86 2.56
C GLY A 113 1.76 -3.06 1.64
N GLU A 114 2.37 -4.16 2.07
CA GLU A 114 2.41 -5.41 1.33
C GLU A 114 0.99 -5.98 1.07
N THR A 115 0.70 -6.29 -0.19
CA THR A 115 -0.65 -6.69 -0.62
C THR A 115 -0.87 -8.21 -0.60
N TRP A 116 0.18 -9.00 -0.39
CA TRP A 116 0.10 -10.46 -0.22
C TRP A 116 -0.22 -10.83 1.23
N THR A 117 -1.49 -10.73 1.60
CA THR A 117 -2.10 -10.82 2.94
C THR A 117 -1.80 -12.10 3.78
N ARG A 118 -0.53 -12.35 4.10
CA ARG A 118 -0.07 -13.39 5.04
C ARG A 118 -0.20 -12.93 6.49
N ASN A 119 0.06 -13.81 7.46
CA ASN A 119 0.14 -13.46 8.88
C ASN A 119 1.39 -12.65 9.24
N SER A 120 2.42 -12.68 8.39
CA SER A 120 3.71 -12.07 8.63
C SER A 120 3.92 -10.78 7.84
N VAL A 121 2.84 -10.11 7.42
CA VAL A 121 2.92 -8.87 6.63
C VAL A 121 2.88 -7.66 7.54
N SER A 122 3.62 -6.63 7.15
CA SER A 122 3.55 -5.31 7.78
C SER A 122 2.46 -4.47 7.12
N THR A 123 2.06 -3.38 7.79
CA THR A 123 1.19 -2.35 7.23
C THR A 123 2.03 -1.28 6.54
N GLY A 124 1.42 -0.60 5.58
CA GLY A 124 1.91 0.65 5.01
C GLY A 124 1.53 1.85 5.87
N ASP A 125 1.95 3.01 5.39
CA ASP A 125 1.74 4.35 5.94
C ASP A 125 1.29 5.33 4.82
N GLY A 126 0.50 4.84 3.86
CA GLY A 126 -0.10 5.65 2.80
C GLY A 126 0.72 5.77 1.51
N LEU A 127 0.45 6.84 0.77
CA LEU A 127 0.97 7.12 -0.56
C LEU A 127 2.11 8.14 -0.48
N PHE A 128 3.23 7.84 -1.12
CA PHE A 128 4.38 8.72 -1.19
C PHE A 128 4.68 9.11 -2.64
N ARG A 129 5.24 10.30 -2.81
CA ARG A 129 5.70 10.83 -4.09
C ARG A 129 7.09 11.43 -3.94
N SER A 130 7.93 11.19 -4.93
CA SER A 130 9.16 11.93 -5.17
C SER A 130 9.04 12.70 -6.48
N ASP A 131 9.66 13.89 -6.55
CA ASP A 131 9.74 14.73 -7.76
C ASP A 131 11.21 14.99 -8.18
N ASP A 132 12.15 14.28 -7.57
CA ASP A 132 13.59 14.41 -7.78
C ASP A 132 14.29 13.04 -7.96
N GLY A 133 13.57 12.11 -8.58
CA GLY A 133 14.10 10.80 -8.97
C GLY A 133 14.31 9.85 -7.79
N GLY A 134 13.59 10.06 -6.68
CA GLY A 134 13.65 9.22 -5.48
C GLY A 134 14.65 9.70 -4.44
N THR A 135 15.11 10.95 -4.51
CA THR A 135 16.06 11.50 -3.53
C THR A 135 15.33 11.98 -2.28
N ASN A 136 14.19 12.63 -2.45
CA ASN A 136 13.30 13.06 -1.38
C ASN A 136 11.88 12.54 -1.62
N TRP A 137 11.16 12.28 -0.54
CA TRP A 137 9.78 11.79 -0.59
C TRP A 137 8.85 12.61 0.28
N LYS A 138 7.62 12.75 -0.20
CA LYS A 138 6.52 13.38 0.51
C LYS A 138 5.36 12.43 0.59
N ARG A 139 4.80 12.24 1.79
CA ARG A 139 3.50 11.58 1.96
C ARG A 139 2.39 12.48 1.46
N VAL A 140 1.51 11.94 0.62
CA VAL A 140 0.46 12.67 -0.11
C VAL A 140 -0.93 12.06 0.10
N GLY A 141 -1.14 11.44 1.28
CA GLY A 141 -2.42 10.94 1.77
C GLY A 141 -2.45 9.43 2.03
N PHE A 142 -3.63 8.91 2.30
CA PHE A 142 -3.92 7.48 2.52
C PHE A 142 -3.28 6.87 3.77
N GLU A 143 -3.05 7.64 4.83
CA GLU A 143 -2.42 7.19 6.07
C GLU A 143 -3.11 5.95 6.69
N ASN A 144 -4.44 5.85 6.53
CA ASN A 144 -5.25 4.75 7.07
C ASN A 144 -5.52 3.62 6.04
N SER A 145 -4.89 3.67 4.87
CA SER A 145 -5.12 2.68 3.80
C SER A 145 -4.58 1.29 4.16
N GLU A 146 -3.57 1.22 5.02
CA GLU A 146 -2.71 0.06 5.30
C GLU A 146 -2.02 -0.59 4.08
N ARG A 147 -2.67 -0.67 2.91
CA ARG A 147 -2.20 -1.37 1.69
C ARG A 147 -2.71 -0.68 0.45
N ILE A 148 -1.80 -0.19 -0.35
CA ILE A 148 -2.05 0.32 -1.70
C ILE A 148 -1.54 -0.73 -2.69
N ALA A 149 -2.44 -1.28 -3.50
CA ALA A 149 -2.16 -2.40 -4.40
C ALA A 149 -1.80 -1.99 -5.84
N GLY A 150 -2.13 -0.77 -6.24
CA GLY A 150 -1.92 -0.32 -7.61
C GLY A 150 -1.99 1.20 -7.73
N ILE A 151 -1.23 1.73 -8.68
CA ILE A 151 -1.26 3.14 -9.08
C ILE A 151 -1.23 3.15 -10.61
N GLU A 152 -2.19 3.83 -11.22
CA GLU A 152 -2.22 4.03 -12.67
C GLU A 152 -2.23 5.51 -13.01
N ILE A 153 -1.35 5.93 -13.90
CA ILE A 153 -1.18 7.32 -14.30
C ILE A 153 -1.50 7.41 -15.78
N ASN A 154 -2.40 8.32 -16.16
CA ASN A 154 -2.75 8.50 -17.56
C ASN A 154 -1.51 9.01 -18.33
N PRO A 155 -1.00 8.26 -19.33
CA PRO A 155 0.21 8.62 -20.05
C PRO A 155 0.05 9.86 -20.95
N LYS A 156 -1.19 10.30 -21.19
CA LYS A 156 -1.51 11.51 -21.96
C LYS A 156 -1.83 12.71 -21.06
N ASN A 157 -2.07 12.48 -19.77
CA ASN A 157 -2.43 13.52 -18.80
C ASN A 157 -2.04 13.12 -17.38
N ARG A 158 -0.84 13.48 -16.94
CA ARG A 158 -0.33 13.12 -15.60
C ARG A 158 -1.18 13.62 -14.42
N ASN A 159 -2.04 14.62 -14.63
CA ASN A 159 -2.95 15.08 -13.57
C ASN A 159 -4.04 14.05 -13.27
N GLU A 160 -4.33 13.15 -14.21
CA GLU A 160 -5.29 12.07 -14.07
C GLU A 160 -4.57 10.78 -13.65
N LEU A 161 -4.81 10.35 -12.41
CA LEU A 161 -4.25 9.13 -11.86
C LEU A 161 -5.21 8.43 -10.91
N TYR A 162 -4.98 7.15 -10.72
CA TYR A 162 -5.83 6.25 -9.96
C TYR A 162 -5.01 5.53 -8.90
N VAL A 163 -5.57 5.36 -7.71
CA VAL A 163 -4.97 4.61 -6.60
C VAL A 163 -5.93 3.50 -6.18
N CYS A 164 -5.43 2.28 -6.21
CA CYS A 164 -6.14 1.07 -5.82
C CYS A 164 -5.80 0.72 -4.37
N VAL A 165 -6.75 0.94 -3.46
CA VAL A 165 -6.58 0.69 -2.02
C VAL A 165 -7.22 -0.65 -1.65
N LEU A 166 -6.37 -1.57 -1.19
CA LEU A 166 -6.79 -2.89 -0.73
C LEU A 166 -7.35 -2.84 0.69
N GLY A 167 -6.84 -1.94 1.53
CA GLY A 167 -7.34 -1.71 2.87
C GLY A 167 -6.76 -2.62 3.96
N ALA A 168 -7.34 -2.48 5.15
CA ALA A 168 -6.90 -3.17 6.35
C ALA A 168 -7.08 -4.70 6.27
N LEU A 169 -6.09 -5.45 6.74
CA LEU A 169 -6.10 -6.92 6.68
C LEU A 169 -6.98 -7.56 7.75
N TRP A 170 -6.91 -7.01 8.97
CA TRP A 170 -7.46 -7.62 10.17
C TRP A 170 -8.80 -7.01 10.61
N SER A 171 -9.28 -5.99 9.89
CA SER A 171 -10.46 -5.22 10.24
C SER A 171 -11.22 -4.74 9.00
N ASP A 172 -12.45 -4.27 9.23
CA ASP A 172 -13.22 -3.52 8.25
C ASP A 172 -12.53 -2.17 8.00
N SER A 173 -12.52 -1.70 6.75
CA SER A 173 -11.86 -0.44 6.38
C SER A 173 -12.70 0.34 5.39
N ASP A 174 -13.03 1.58 5.75
CA ASP A 174 -13.71 2.52 4.86
C ASP A 174 -12.77 3.11 3.79
N GLU A 175 -11.45 2.91 3.91
CA GLU A 175 -10.44 3.39 2.94
C GLU A 175 -10.33 2.51 1.69
N ARG A 176 -11.01 1.36 1.65
CA ARG A 176 -11.01 0.45 0.50
C ARG A 176 -11.59 1.13 -0.74
N GLY A 177 -11.08 0.76 -1.91
CA GLY A 177 -11.67 1.18 -3.18
C GLY A 177 -10.66 1.71 -4.18
N ILE A 178 -11.18 2.37 -5.22
CA ILE A 178 -10.39 3.11 -6.19
C ILE A 178 -10.61 4.59 -5.96
N TYR A 179 -9.52 5.33 -5.94
CA TYR A 179 -9.50 6.77 -5.85
C TYR A 179 -8.95 7.35 -7.14
N LYS A 180 -9.51 8.46 -7.59
CA LYS A 180 -9.08 9.22 -8.76
C LYS A 180 -8.61 10.60 -8.31
N SER A 181 -7.49 11.05 -8.86
CA SER A 181 -7.10 12.46 -8.84
C SER A 181 -7.22 13.05 -10.25
N THR A 182 -7.50 14.35 -10.31
CA THR A 182 -7.47 15.15 -11.56
C THR A 182 -6.55 16.37 -11.44
N ASP A 183 -5.74 16.41 -10.38
CA ASP A 183 -4.89 17.52 -9.96
C ASP A 183 -3.51 17.04 -9.48
N ASP A 184 -3.00 15.99 -10.13
CA ASP A 184 -1.66 15.44 -9.90
C ASP A 184 -1.45 14.96 -8.45
N GLY A 185 -2.50 14.37 -7.87
CA GLY A 185 -2.53 13.76 -6.55
C GLY A 185 -2.60 14.76 -5.40
N SER A 186 -3.02 16.01 -5.68
CA SER A 186 -3.28 17.01 -4.64
C SER A 186 -4.59 16.72 -3.89
N SER A 187 -5.59 16.16 -4.59
CA SER A 187 -6.85 15.69 -4.02
C SER A 187 -7.32 14.39 -4.68
N TRP A 188 -8.21 13.69 -3.98
CA TRP A 188 -8.66 12.35 -4.34
C TRP A 188 -10.17 12.19 -4.18
N GLU A 189 -10.82 11.65 -5.19
CA GLU A 189 -12.23 11.26 -5.19
C GLU A 189 -12.34 9.74 -5.20
N LYS A 190 -13.16 9.15 -4.32
CA LYS A 190 -13.43 7.71 -4.34
C LYS A 190 -14.43 7.37 -5.45
N VAL A 191 -13.95 6.71 -6.49
CA VAL A 191 -14.72 6.44 -7.73
C VAL A 191 -15.26 5.00 -7.83
N LEU A 192 -14.72 4.07 -7.04
CA LEU A 192 -15.29 2.73 -6.87
C LEU A 192 -15.17 2.27 -5.43
N TYR A 193 -16.30 1.89 -4.84
CA TYR A 193 -16.40 1.35 -3.49
C TYR A 193 -17.52 0.31 -3.44
N ILE A 194 -17.26 -0.83 -2.79
CA ILE A 194 -18.25 -1.90 -2.65
C ILE A 194 -18.75 -1.93 -1.21
N ASP A 195 -17.85 -2.22 -0.26
CA ASP A 195 -18.12 -2.24 1.17
C ASP A 195 -16.81 -2.23 1.98
N LYS A 196 -16.92 -2.31 3.31
CA LYS A 196 -15.77 -2.27 4.22
C LYS A 196 -14.89 -3.53 4.22
N LYS A 197 -15.30 -4.58 3.51
CA LYS A 197 -14.65 -5.91 3.47
C LYS A 197 -14.00 -6.19 2.11
N THR A 198 -14.33 -5.40 1.10
CA THR A 198 -13.94 -5.59 -0.30
C THR A 198 -13.02 -4.48 -0.74
N GLY A 199 -11.73 -4.80 -0.94
CA GLY A 199 -10.69 -3.85 -1.34
C GLY A 199 -10.35 -3.94 -2.82
N CYS A 200 -9.74 -2.90 -3.36
CA CYS A 200 -9.16 -2.97 -4.70
C CYS A 200 -7.82 -3.72 -4.62
N SER A 201 -7.69 -4.81 -5.38
CA SER A 201 -6.50 -5.68 -5.37
C SER A 201 -5.63 -5.58 -6.61
N ASP A 202 -6.17 -4.97 -7.67
CA ASP A 202 -5.49 -4.68 -8.93
C ASP A 202 -6.30 -3.60 -9.69
N VAL A 203 -5.61 -2.70 -10.38
CA VAL A 203 -6.21 -1.74 -11.32
C VAL A 203 -5.28 -1.57 -12.50
N ILE A 204 -5.82 -1.66 -13.71
CA ILE A 204 -5.06 -1.44 -14.93
C ILE A 204 -5.80 -0.50 -15.86
N MET A 205 -5.01 0.30 -16.58
CA MET A 205 -5.49 1.18 -17.64
C MET A 205 -5.23 0.52 -19.00
N ASP A 206 -6.18 0.66 -19.92
CA ASP A 206 -5.96 0.23 -21.29
C ASP A 206 -4.88 1.12 -21.96
N PRO A 207 -3.81 0.52 -22.52
CA PRO A 207 -2.70 1.28 -23.09
C PRO A 207 -3.09 2.06 -24.36
N SER A 208 -4.17 1.66 -25.04
CA SER A 208 -4.67 2.34 -26.25
C SER A 208 -5.64 3.48 -25.92
N ASP A 209 -6.42 3.32 -24.86
CA ASP A 209 -7.47 4.25 -24.44
C ASP A 209 -7.51 4.42 -22.91
N SER A 210 -6.93 5.51 -22.42
CA SER A 210 -6.85 5.83 -20.99
C SER A 210 -8.20 6.04 -20.30
N SER A 211 -9.31 6.13 -21.06
CA SER A 211 -10.66 6.17 -20.48
C SER A 211 -11.19 4.80 -20.06
N VAL A 212 -10.56 3.73 -20.56
CA VAL A 212 -10.91 2.35 -20.24
C VAL A 212 -10.02 1.84 -19.11
N LEU A 213 -10.67 1.41 -18.03
CA LEU A 213 -10.00 0.88 -16.83
C LEU A 213 -10.63 -0.46 -16.45
N TYR A 214 -9.81 -1.34 -15.91
CA TYR A 214 -10.25 -2.59 -15.29
C TYR A 214 -9.82 -2.60 -13.85
N ALA A 215 -10.70 -3.06 -12.97
CA ALA A 215 -10.42 -3.11 -11.55
C ALA A 215 -10.90 -4.40 -10.90
N SER A 216 -9.99 -5.02 -10.16
CA SER A 216 -10.23 -6.23 -9.40
C SER A 216 -10.59 -5.87 -7.96
N MET A 217 -11.86 -6.04 -7.61
CA MET A 217 -12.32 -5.90 -6.23
C MET A 217 -12.29 -7.27 -5.56
N TRP A 218 -11.70 -7.36 -4.37
CA TRP A 218 -11.46 -8.60 -3.65
C TRP A 218 -12.02 -8.51 -2.22
N GLU A 219 -13.01 -9.35 -1.93
CA GLU A 219 -13.52 -9.56 -0.58
C GLU A 219 -12.58 -10.52 0.16
N PHE A 220 -12.05 -10.09 1.31
CA PHE A 220 -11.18 -10.95 2.11
C PHE A 220 -11.20 -10.58 3.60
N ARG A 221 -10.86 -11.56 4.44
CA ARG A 221 -10.66 -11.34 5.87
C ARG A 221 -9.63 -12.28 6.44
N ARG A 222 -8.76 -11.75 7.28
CA ARG A 222 -7.89 -12.54 8.14
C ARG A 222 -8.27 -12.37 9.60
N THR A 223 -8.17 -13.46 10.34
CA THR A 223 -8.26 -13.50 11.80
C THR A 223 -7.00 -14.17 12.34
N GLY A 224 -6.80 -14.18 13.66
CA GLY A 224 -5.64 -14.84 14.26
C GLY A 224 -5.49 -16.33 13.89
N TRP A 225 -6.57 -16.98 13.44
CA TRP A 225 -6.63 -18.42 13.16
C TRP A 225 -7.23 -18.78 11.80
N SER A 226 -7.63 -17.82 10.97
CA SER A 226 -8.25 -18.10 9.67
C SER A 226 -7.92 -17.06 8.61
N PHE A 227 -8.08 -17.47 7.35
CA PHE A 227 -8.04 -16.61 6.19
C PHE A 227 -9.20 -16.98 5.28
N ASN A 228 -10.04 -16.00 4.97
CA ASN A 228 -11.09 -16.10 3.96
C ASN A 228 -10.67 -15.26 2.76
N SER A 229 -10.52 -15.92 1.61
CA SER A 229 -10.18 -15.29 0.33
C SER A 229 -11.36 -15.48 -0.61
N GLY A 230 -12.09 -14.40 -0.86
CA GLY A 230 -13.21 -14.40 -1.77
C GLY A 230 -14.58 -14.31 -1.12
N GLY A 231 -15.56 -14.01 -1.96
CA GLY A 231 -16.93 -13.75 -1.56
C GLY A 231 -17.78 -13.30 -2.74
N ASN A 232 -19.03 -12.95 -2.46
CA ASN A 232 -19.97 -12.54 -3.52
C ASN A 232 -19.65 -11.13 -4.07
N ASN A 233 -18.85 -10.36 -3.34
CA ASN A 233 -18.46 -9.01 -3.74
C ASN A 233 -17.13 -8.98 -4.51
N SER A 234 -16.38 -10.08 -4.53
CA SER A 234 -15.21 -10.22 -5.41
C SER A 234 -15.62 -10.23 -6.87
N ALA A 235 -15.06 -9.32 -7.66
CA ALA A 235 -15.43 -9.16 -9.05
C ALA A 235 -14.41 -8.32 -9.83
N LEU A 236 -14.32 -8.61 -11.13
CA LEU A 236 -13.70 -7.71 -12.10
C LEU A 236 -14.73 -6.68 -12.60
N TYR A 237 -14.37 -5.41 -12.54
CA TYR A 237 -15.16 -4.29 -13.03
C TYR A 237 -14.46 -3.62 -14.20
N LYS A 238 -15.23 -3.06 -15.12
CA LYS A 238 -14.76 -2.24 -16.24
C LYS A 238 -15.41 -0.87 -16.20
N SER A 239 -14.60 0.16 -16.39
CA SER A 239 -15.04 1.51 -16.75
C SER A 239 -14.64 1.82 -18.19
N VAL A 240 -15.44 2.62 -18.88
CA VAL A 240 -15.18 3.13 -20.24
C VAL A 240 -15.32 4.65 -20.30
N ASP A 241 -15.31 5.31 -19.14
CA ASP A 241 -15.57 6.74 -18.98
C ASP A 241 -14.64 7.37 -17.93
N SER A 242 -13.39 6.88 -17.89
CA SER A 242 -12.34 7.33 -16.97
C SER A 242 -12.71 7.16 -15.49
N GLY A 243 -13.40 6.08 -15.16
CA GLY A 243 -13.76 5.70 -13.80
C GLY A 243 -15.02 6.37 -13.26
N LYS A 244 -15.83 7.06 -14.08
CA LYS A 244 -17.08 7.67 -13.60
C LYS A 244 -18.15 6.61 -13.33
N THR A 245 -18.22 5.57 -14.16
CA THR A 245 -19.09 4.41 -13.96
C THR A 245 -18.31 3.10 -14.10
N TRP A 246 -18.75 2.09 -13.37
CA TRP A 246 -18.11 0.78 -13.30
C TRP A 246 -19.15 -0.32 -13.44
N ASN A 247 -18.90 -1.27 -14.35
CA ASN A 247 -19.79 -2.40 -14.62
C ASN A 247 -19.05 -3.72 -14.35
N LYS A 248 -19.70 -4.68 -13.68
CA LYS A 248 -19.16 -6.03 -13.53
C LYS A 248 -19.03 -6.70 -14.90
N ILE A 249 -17.90 -7.34 -15.17
CA ILE A 249 -17.65 -8.06 -16.44
C ILE A 249 -17.38 -9.54 -16.17
N HIS A 250 -18.46 -10.33 -16.02
CA HIS A 250 -18.40 -11.75 -15.60
C HIS A 250 -18.84 -12.72 -16.70
N ASN A 251 -19.08 -12.23 -17.93
CA ASN A 251 -19.42 -13.11 -19.03
C ASN A 251 -18.23 -14.03 -19.34
N GLY A 252 -18.40 -15.34 -19.15
CA GLY A 252 -17.33 -16.33 -19.29
C GLY A 252 -16.53 -16.61 -18.02
N PHE A 253 -16.89 -16.01 -16.89
CA PHE A 253 -16.29 -16.36 -15.58
C PHE A 253 -17.02 -17.57 -14.97
N PRO A 254 -16.32 -18.36 -14.13
CA PRO A 254 -16.94 -19.44 -13.36
C PRO A 254 -18.05 -18.94 -12.44
N GLU A 255 -19.05 -19.79 -12.23
CA GLU A 255 -20.13 -19.53 -11.27
C GLU A 255 -19.64 -19.69 -9.82
N GLY A 256 -20.32 -19.03 -8.89
CA GLY A 256 -20.02 -19.10 -7.45
C GLY A 256 -19.17 -17.94 -6.96
N LYS A 257 -18.52 -18.13 -5.82
CA LYS A 257 -17.68 -17.09 -5.21
C LYS A 257 -16.34 -16.98 -5.92
N LEU A 258 -15.91 -15.75 -6.15
CA LEU A 258 -14.59 -15.44 -6.68
C LEU A 258 -13.67 -14.96 -5.55
N GLY A 259 -12.38 -15.21 -5.71
CA GLY A 259 -11.32 -14.71 -4.84
C GLY A 259 -10.59 -13.53 -5.46
N ARG A 260 -9.28 -13.44 -5.23
CA ARG A 260 -8.45 -12.39 -5.83
C ARG A 260 -8.35 -12.61 -7.34
N ILE A 261 -8.42 -11.53 -8.10
CA ILE A 261 -8.24 -11.53 -9.56
C ILE A 261 -7.05 -10.63 -9.89
N ALA A 262 -6.14 -11.12 -10.73
CA ALA A 262 -5.12 -10.29 -11.38
C ALA A 262 -5.50 -10.10 -12.84
N VAL A 263 -5.26 -8.92 -13.41
CA VAL A 263 -5.72 -8.58 -14.76
C VAL A 263 -4.61 -7.90 -15.57
N ALA A 264 -4.57 -8.15 -16.88
CA ALA A 264 -3.68 -7.45 -17.81
C ALA A 264 -4.37 -7.24 -19.16
N VAL A 265 -4.24 -6.05 -19.76
CA VAL A 265 -4.64 -5.79 -21.15
C VAL A 265 -3.45 -6.08 -22.06
N ALA A 266 -3.68 -6.79 -23.17
CA ALA A 266 -2.62 -7.06 -24.14
C ALA A 266 -2.21 -5.75 -24.86
N PRO A 267 -0.94 -5.30 -24.77
CA PRO A 267 -0.53 -4.05 -25.41
C PRO A 267 -0.62 -4.07 -26.94
N SER A 268 -0.60 -5.26 -27.54
CA SER A 268 -0.72 -5.45 -28.99
C SER A 268 -2.16 -5.38 -29.51
N ASP A 269 -3.14 -5.65 -28.65
CA ASP A 269 -4.57 -5.64 -28.99
C ASP A 269 -5.40 -5.50 -27.72
N SER A 270 -5.89 -4.29 -27.46
CA SER A 270 -6.67 -3.95 -26.27
C SER A 270 -8.03 -4.64 -26.16
N ASN A 271 -8.47 -5.37 -27.20
CA ASN A 271 -9.65 -6.23 -27.10
C ASN A 271 -9.37 -7.54 -26.34
N ILE A 272 -8.09 -7.85 -26.09
CA ILE A 272 -7.66 -9.04 -25.36
C ILE A 272 -7.30 -8.65 -23.93
N VAL A 273 -8.04 -9.21 -22.97
CA VAL A 273 -7.80 -9.04 -21.55
C VAL A 273 -7.51 -10.41 -20.95
N TYR A 274 -6.37 -10.54 -20.29
CA TYR A 274 -6.01 -11.73 -19.54
C TYR A 274 -6.40 -11.54 -18.08
N ALA A 275 -6.98 -12.56 -17.45
CA ALA A 275 -7.32 -12.53 -16.05
C ALA A 275 -6.94 -13.85 -15.36
N VAL A 276 -6.28 -13.78 -14.21
CA VAL A 276 -6.02 -14.97 -13.38
C VAL A 276 -6.99 -14.94 -12.20
N LEU A 277 -7.84 -15.96 -12.10
CA LEU A 277 -8.93 -16.01 -11.15
C LEU A 277 -8.67 -17.04 -10.04
N GLU A 278 -8.84 -16.62 -8.80
CA GLU A 278 -9.19 -17.51 -7.70
C GLU A 278 -10.71 -17.75 -7.69
N THR A 279 -11.13 -19.00 -7.56
CA THR A 279 -12.53 -19.44 -7.67
C THR A 279 -12.88 -20.38 -6.52
N GLU A 280 -14.18 -20.56 -6.25
CA GLU A 280 -14.68 -21.48 -5.23
C GLU A 280 -14.30 -22.94 -5.54
N LYS A 281 -14.40 -23.38 -6.81
CA LYS A 281 -13.93 -24.70 -7.24
C LYS A 281 -12.49 -24.65 -7.70
N ASP A 282 -11.64 -25.49 -7.13
CA ASP A 282 -10.22 -25.56 -7.49
C ASP A 282 -9.98 -25.88 -8.98
N SER A 283 -10.85 -26.68 -9.60
CA SER A 283 -10.75 -27.04 -11.03
C SER A 283 -11.01 -25.88 -11.98
N GLU A 284 -11.58 -24.79 -11.50
CA GLU A 284 -11.92 -23.59 -12.28
C GLU A 284 -10.92 -22.45 -12.03
N LYS A 285 -9.91 -22.65 -11.17
CA LYS A 285 -8.84 -21.66 -10.96
C LYS A 285 -7.91 -21.62 -12.16
N GLY A 286 -7.46 -20.43 -12.55
CA GLY A 286 -6.44 -20.31 -13.60
C GLY A 286 -6.53 -19.05 -14.42
N LEU A 287 -5.91 -19.11 -15.60
CA LEU A 287 -5.83 -18.01 -16.57
C LEU A 287 -7.01 -18.06 -17.55
N TYR A 288 -7.64 -16.91 -17.73
CA TYR A 288 -8.76 -16.64 -18.62
C TYR A 288 -8.36 -15.56 -19.63
N ARG A 289 -9.09 -15.51 -20.76
CA ARG A 289 -8.90 -14.57 -21.87
C ARG A 289 -10.24 -14.19 -22.49
#